data_AF-A0A0B5EJZ8-F1
#
_entry.id   AF-A0A0B5EJZ8-F1
#
_cell.length_a   1.000
_cell.length_b   1.000
_cell.length_c   1.000
_cell.angle_alpha   90.00
_cell.angle_beta   90.00
_cell.angle_gamma   90.00
#
_symmetry.space_group_name_H-M   'P 1'
#
loop_
_entity.id
_entity.type
_entity.pdbx_description
1 polymer ?
#
loop_
_entity_poly.entity_id
_entity_poly.type
_entity_poly.pdbx_seq_one_letter_code
_entity_poly.pdbx_strand_id
1 'polypeptide(L)'
;MPNPDDDLLHEAAASLHTAFSASQLDGLPTPYADRGRIALGALPVPAADQLASLLNAEPAPTRTELPDWPEGHRIVQRLRDALREALGNEFVDVDFVPYCPRCDEDPAITLGSLSPVAARNLTRALHGPRSIR
;
A
#
# COMPACT_ATOMS: atom_id res chain seq x y z
N MET A 1 12.40 -2.10 -29.74
CA MET A 1 10.92 -2.12 -29.71
C MET A 1 10.52 -2.28 -28.26
N PRO A 2 9.59 -1.47 -27.72
CA PRO A 2 9.08 -1.69 -26.36
C PRO A 2 8.45 -3.08 -26.28
N ASN A 3 8.70 -3.79 -25.18
CA ASN A 3 8.09 -5.08 -24.93
C ASN A 3 6.61 -4.83 -24.55
N PRO A 4 5.62 -5.46 -25.18
CA PRO A 4 4.20 -5.27 -24.83
C PRO A 4 3.91 -5.52 -23.34
N ASP A 5 4.70 -6.35 -22.66
CA ASP A 5 4.59 -6.56 -21.22
C ASP A 5 5.02 -5.32 -20.40
N ASP A 6 6.00 -4.56 -20.90
CA ASP A 6 6.46 -3.32 -20.26
C ASP A 6 5.39 -2.22 -20.38
N ASP A 7 4.70 -2.13 -21.51
CA ASP A 7 3.62 -1.14 -21.70
C ASP A 7 2.45 -1.40 -20.72
N LEU A 8 2.08 -2.67 -20.52
CA LEU A 8 1.06 -3.09 -19.55
C LEU A 8 1.47 -2.80 -18.11
N LEU A 9 2.76 -2.95 -17.78
CA LEU A 9 3.31 -2.62 -16.46
C LEU A 9 3.22 -1.13 -16.17
N HIS A 10 3.64 -0.28 -17.13
CA HIS A 10 3.59 1.17 -16.97
C HIS A 10 2.14 1.68 -16.90
N GLU A 11 1.24 1.13 -17.71
CA GLU A 11 -0.19 1.46 -17.66
C GLU A 11 -0.80 1.11 -16.30
N ALA A 12 -0.52 -0.09 -15.77
CA ALA A 12 -1.01 -0.52 -14.47
C ALA A 12 -0.43 0.32 -13.32
N ALA A 13 0.86 0.68 -13.39
CA ALA A 13 1.49 1.58 -12.42
C ALA A 13 0.86 2.98 -12.46
N ALA A 14 0.64 3.54 -13.65
CA ALA A 14 0.02 4.85 -13.82
C ALA A 14 -1.44 4.88 -13.33
N SER A 15 -2.19 3.80 -13.58
CA SER A 15 -3.56 3.65 -13.10
C SER A 15 -3.62 3.60 -11.57
N LEU A 16 -2.70 2.85 -10.96
CA LEU A 16 -2.62 2.76 -9.50
C LEU A 16 -2.17 4.10 -8.88
N HIS A 17 -1.21 4.79 -9.50
CA HIS A 17 -0.81 6.12 -9.08
C HIS A 17 -2.00 7.10 -9.08
N THR A 18 -2.80 7.07 -10.16
CA THR A 18 -4.01 7.90 -10.27
C THR A 18 -5.01 7.58 -9.16
N ALA A 19 -5.20 6.30 -8.83
CA ALA A 19 -6.07 5.88 -7.72
C ALA A 19 -5.56 6.39 -6.36
N PHE A 20 -4.26 6.31 -6.11
CA PHE A 20 -3.62 6.84 -4.91
C PHE A 20 -3.79 8.37 -4.82
N SER A 21 -3.54 9.10 -5.91
CA SER A 21 -3.74 10.55 -5.94
C SER A 21 -5.20 10.95 -5.71
N ALA A 22 -6.16 10.18 -6.23
CA ALA A 22 -7.59 10.42 -6.01
C ALA A 22 -8.04 10.17 -4.57
N SER A 23 -7.31 9.34 -3.82
CA SER A 23 -7.65 9.00 -2.43
C SER A 23 -7.35 10.11 -1.40
N GLN A 24 -6.65 11.19 -1.82
CA GLN A 24 -6.26 12.33 -0.96
C GLN A 24 -5.46 11.92 0.29
N LEU A 25 -4.73 10.80 0.22
CA LEU A 25 -3.84 10.38 1.29
C LEU A 25 -2.47 11.04 1.13
N ASP A 26 -2.04 11.73 2.17
CA ASP A 26 -0.69 12.31 2.22
C ASP A 26 0.36 11.22 2.43
N GLY A 27 1.51 11.36 1.75
CA GLY A 27 2.64 10.44 1.92
C GLY A 27 2.49 9.09 1.22
N LEU A 28 1.50 8.91 0.33
CA LEU A 28 1.47 7.74 -0.52
C LEU A 28 2.63 7.77 -1.53
N PRO A 29 3.37 6.66 -1.68
CA PRO A 29 4.43 6.56 -2.66
C PRO A 29 3.86 6.56 -4.09
N THR A 30 4.69 6.97 -5.05
CA THR A 30 4.36 6.85 -6.47
C THR A 30 4.74 5.45 -6.96
N PRO A 31 3.77 4.59 -7.33
CA PRO A 31 4.07 3.28 -7.87
C PRO A 31 4.85 3.39 -9.18
N TYR A 32 5.82 2.52 -9.40
CA TYR A 32 6.59 2.49 -10.63
C TYR A 32 6.89 1.06 -11.08
N ALA A 33 7.06 0.87 -12.38
CA ALA A 33 7.45 -0.40 -12.95
C ALA A 33 8.93 -0.66 -12.71
N ASP A 34 9.26 -1.79 -12.10
CA ASP A 34 10.62 -2.28 -11.90
C ASP A 34 10.69 -3.79 -12.13
N ARG A 35 11.60 -4.23 -13.00
CA ARG A 35 11.92 -5.66 -13.25
C ARG A 35 10.69 -6.57 -13.41
N GLY A 36 9.70 -6.13 -14.19
CA GLY A 36 8.50 -6.93 -14.47
C GLY A 36 7.42 -6.87 -13.38
N ARG A 37 7.58 -6.03 -12.36
CA ARG A 37 6.62 -5.83 -11.26
C ARG A 37 6.40 -4.34 -11.01
N ILE A 38 5.43 -4.02 -10.17
CA ILE A 38 5.09 -2.65 -9.79
C ILE A 38 5.50 -2.46 -8.34
N ALA A 39 6.57 -1.71 -8.12
CA ALA A 39 7.04 -1.37 -6.78
C ALA A 39 6.09 -0.35 -6.15
N LEU A 40 5.59 -0.66 -4.95
CA LEU A 40 4.71 0.24 -4.21
C LEU A 40 5.50 1.20 -3.33
N GLY A 41 6.59 0.75 -2.70
CA GLY A 41 7.47 1.60 -1.91
C GLY A 41 7.06 1.70 -0.43
N ALA A 42 7.59 2.71 0.26
CA ALA A 42 7.34 2.93 1.68
C ALA A 42 6.28 4.03 1.90
N LEU A 43 5.51 3.90 2.95
CA LEU A 43 4.50 4.87 3.37
C LEU A 43 4.59 5.15 4.86
N PRO A 44 4.30 6.39 5.30
CA PRO A 44 4.16 6.71 6.71
C PRO A 44 3.07 5.85 7.36
N VAL A 45 3.24 5.52 8.64
CA VAL A 45 2.26 4.67 9.35
C VAL A 45 0.83 5.24 9.34
N PRO A 46 0.59 6.57 9.50
CA PRO A 46 -0.75 7.12 9.35
C PRO A 46 -1.37 6.89 7.96
N ALA A 47 -0.55 7.00 6.90
CA ALA A 47 -1.02 6.74 5.54
C ALA A 47 -1.36 5.26 5.34
N ALA A 48 -0.62 4.35 5.98
CA ALA A 48 -0.87 2.91 5.93
C ALA A 48 -2.18 2.50 6.60
N ASP A 49 -2.48 3.12 7.75
CA ASP A 49 -3.75 2.96 8.46
C ASP A 49 -4.94 3.47 7.63
N GLN A 50 -4.79 4.63 7.01
CA GLN A 50 -5.79 5.19 6.12
C GLN A 50 -5.99 4.34 4.86
N LEU A 51 -4.91 3.80 4.28
CA LEU A 51 -4.98 2.88 3.14
C LEU A 51 -5.73 1.60 3.50
N ALA A 52 -5.45 1.00 4.66
CA ALA A 52 -6.20 -0.17 5.14
C ALA A 52 -7.70 0.16 5.27
N SER A 53 -8.03 1.34 5.80
CA SER A 53 -9.42 1.80 5.95
C SER A 53 -10.12 2.04 4.61
N LEU A 54 -9.42 2.58 3.61
CA LEU A 54 -9.92 2.72 2.24
C LEU A 54 -10.23 1.38 1.58
N LEU A 55 -9.48 0.34 1.95
CA LEU A 55 -9.70 -1.04 1.53
C LEU A 55 -10.73 -1.77 2.40
N ASN A 56 -11.54 -1.03 3.16
CA ASN A 56 -12.62 -1.52 4.04
C ASN A 56 -12.16 -2.30 5.28
N ALA A 57 -10.91 -2.17 5.72
CA ALA A 57 -10.52 -2.67 7.04
C ALA A 57 -11.13 -1.81 8.15
N GLU A 58 -11.65 -2.45 9.20
CA GLU A 58 -12.21 -1.75 10.36
C GLU A 58 -11.16 -0.79 10.98
N PRO A 59 -11.49 0.48 11.25
CA PRO A 59 -10.53 1.45 11.80
C PRO A 59 -9.94 0.97 13.13
N ALA A 60 -8.62 1.04 13.28
CA ALA A 60 -7.96 0.78 14.56
C ALA A 60 -7.68 2.12 15.27
N PRO A 61 -7.82 2.19 16.61
CA PRO A 61 -7.38 3.36 17.35
C PRO A 61 -5.85 3.46 17.29
N THR A 62 -5.34 4.44 16.54
CA THR A 62 -3.92 4.71 16.40
C THR A 62 -3.46 5.60 17.57
N ARG A 63 -2.58 5.09 18.43
CA ARG A 63 -1.92 5.87 19.49
C ARG A 63 -0.50 6.19 19.05
N THR A 64 -0.15 7.48 19.02
CA THR A 64 1.15 7.97 18.56
C THR A 64 2.12 8.08 19.73
N GLU A 65 2.56 6.96 20.28
CA GLU A 65 3.63 6.95 21.28
C GLU A 65 4.65 5.88 20.89
N LEU A 66 5.81 6.32 20.39
CA LEU A 66 7.04 5.53 20.26
C LEU A 66 7.78 5.58 21.61
N PRO A 67 8.66 4.62 22.01
CA PRO A 67 9.15 3.41 21.32
C PRO A 67 8.60 2.10 21.93
N ASP A 68 8.78 0.99 21.20
CA ASP A 68 8.01 -0.26 21.25
C ASP A 68 6.54 -0.04 20.87
N TRP A 69 6.28 -0.02 19.55
CA TRP A 69 4.97 0.31 18.97
C TRP A 69 4.25 -0.96 18.46
N PRO A 70 3.66 -1.79 19.34
CA PRO A 70 2.77 -2.89 18.96
C PRO A 70 1.71 -2.48 17.93
N GLU A 71 1.26 -1.24 17.99
CA GLU A 71 0.29 -0.66 17.07
C GLU A 71 0.82 -0.66 15.62
N GLY A 72 2.11 -0.43 15.38
CA GLY A 72 2.72 -0.55 14.05
C GLY A 72 2.55 -1.96 13.47
N HIS A 73 2.76 -3.00 14.28
CA HIS A 73 2.50 -4.38 13.88
C HIS A 73 1.01 -4.66 13.67
N ARG A 74 0.10 -4.07 14.45
CA ARG A 74 -1.35 -4.20 14.23
C ARG A 74 -1.77 -3.56 12.91
N ILE A 75 -1.21 -2.40 12.56
CA ILE A 75 -1.48 -1.72 11.29
C ILE A 75 -0.97 -2.58 10.13
N VAL A 76 0.23 -3.17 10.25
CA VAL A 76 0.73 -4.12 9.25
C VAL A 76 -0.23 -5.29 9.04
N GLN A 77 -0.73 -5.91 10.12
CA GLN A 77 -1.67 -7.03 9.97
C GLN A 77 -2.99 -6.59 9.33
N ARG A 78 -3.56 -5.46 9.77
CA ARG A 78 -4.77 -4.89 9.14
C ARG A 78 -4.57 -4.61 7.66
N LEU A 79 -3.45 -4.00 7.30
CA LEU A 79 -3.14 -3.70 5.92
C LEU A 79 -2.93 -4.98 5.09
N ARG A 80 -2.25 -5.99 5.65
CA ARG A 80 -2.08 -7.31 5.00
C ARG A 80 -3.43 -7.97 4.73
N ASP A 81 -4.34 -7.94 5.68
CA ASP A 81 -5.66 -8.55 5.51
C ASP A 81 -6.50 -7.80 4.48
N ALA A 82 -6.51 -6.46 4.53
CA ALA A 82 -7.19 -5.62 3.55
C ALA A 82 -6.63 -5.81 2.13
N LEU A 83 -5.31 -5.87 2.00
CA LEU A 83 -4.64 -6.15 0.72
C LEU A 83 -4.94 -7.57 0.24
N ARG A 84 -4.96 -8.58 1.11
CA ARG A 84 -5.32 -9.94 0.72
C ARG A 84 -6.72 -10.00 0.12
N GLU A 85 -7.69 -9.34 0.75
CA GLU A 85 -9.06 -9.26 0.22
C GLU A 85 -9.11 -8.53 -1.13
N ALA A 86 -8.38 -7.42 -1.27
CA ALA A 86 -8.35 -6.63 -2.50
C ALA A 86 -7.59 -7.33 -3.66
N LEU A 87 -6.54 -8.08 -3.36
CA LEU A 87 -5.63 -8.69 -4.33
C LEU A 87 -6.05 -10.12 -4.72
N GLY A 88 -6.93 -10.77 -3.94
CA GLY A 88 -7.36 -12.14 -4.15
C GLY A 88 -6.29 -13.15 -3.75
N ASN A 89 -5.72 -13.86 -4.73
CA ASN A 89 -4.74 -14.93 -4.48
C ASN A 89 -3.27 -14.46 -4.49
N GLU A 90 -3.01 -13.18 -4.76
CA GLU A 90 -1.65 -12.63 -4.74
C GLU A 90 -1.30 -12.07 -3.36
N PHE A 91 -0.08 -12.38 -2.90
CA PHE A 91 0.47 -11.85 -1.67
C PHE A 91 1.37 -10.66 -1.97
N VAL A 92 1.31 -9.67 -1.10
CA VAL A 92 2.23 -8.53 -1.09
C VAL A 92 2.94 -8.51 0.25
N ASP A 93 4.25 -8.38 0.21
CA ASP A 93 5.05 -8.21 1.42
C ASP A 93 4.71 -6.85 2.03
N VAL A 94 4.47 -6.84 3.34
CA VAL A 94 4.14 -5.62 4.09
C VAL A 94 4.96 -5.67 5.36
N ASP A 95 5.95 -4.82 5.52
CA ASP A 95 6.83 -4.86 6.69
C ASP A 95 6.81 -3.53 7.43
N PHE A 96 6.97 -3.61 8.75
CA PHE A 96 7.09 -2.43 9.61
C PHE A 96 8.57 -2.13 9.81
N VAL A 97 8.96 -0.92 9.43
CA VAL A 97 10.28 -0.36 9.71
C VAL A 97 10.14 0.56 10.93
N PRO A 98 10.70 0.19 12.09
CA PRO A 98 10.65 1.05 13.27
C PRO A 98 11.55 2.28 13.09
N TYR A 99 11.34 3.29 13.95
CA TYR A 99 12.22 4.46 14.01
C TYR A 99 13.69 4.03 14.14
N CYS A 100 14.55 4.60 13.31
CA CYS A 100 15.99 4.34 13.33
C CYS A 100 16.76 5.57 13.85
N PRO A 101 17.24 5.57 15.12
CA PRO A 101 17.99 6.70 15.68
C PRO A 101 19.29 7.02 14.93
N ARG A 102 19.83 6.04 14.20
CA ARG A 102 21.08 6.20 13.43
C ARG A 102 20.85 6.89 12.09
N CYS A 103 19.71 6.64 11.46
CA CYS A 103 19.35 7.19 10.15
C CYS A 103 18.46 8.43 10.27
N ASP A 104 17.91 8.69 11.46
CA ASP A 104 16.89 9.71 11.74
C ASP A 104 15.66 9.58 10.82
N GLU A 105 15.29 8.34 10.55
CA GLU A 105 14.13 8.00 9.70
C GLU A 105 12.94 7.63 10.60
N ASP A 106 11.82 8.29 10.32
CA ASP A 106 10.53 8.01 10.95
C ASP A 106 10.08 6.56 10.69
N PRO A 107 9.27 5.97 11.59
CA PRO A 107 8.67 4.67 11.35
C PRO A 107 7.85 4.68 10.06
N ALA A 108 8.03 3.64 9.25
CA ALA A 108 7.35 3.48 7.98
C ALA A 108 6.83 2.05 7.84
N ILE A 109 5.85 1.88 6.95
CA ILE A 109 5.47 0.56 6.45
C ILE A 109 5.96 0.46 5.02
N THR A 110 6.66 -0.62 4.70
CA THR A 110 7.11 -0.91 3.34
C THR A 110 6.12 -1.87 2.68
N LEU A 111 5.78 -1.57 1.45
CA LEU A 111 5.01 -2.44 0.58
C LEU A 111 5.93 -3.01 -0.49
N GLY A 112 5.84 -4.32 -0.67
CA GLY A 112 6.52 -5.04 -1.72
C GLY A 112 6.03 -4.65 -3.12
N SER A 113 6.28 -5.52 -4.08
CA SER A 113 5.90 -5.28 -5.47
C SER A 113 4.74 -6.16 -5.91
N LEU A 114 3.89 -5.64 -6.78
CA LEU A 114 2.73 -6.32 -7.33
C LEU A 114 2.97 -6.76 -8.78
N SER A 115 2.31 -7.84 -9.20
CA SER A 115 2.08 -8.08 -10.63
C SER A 115 1.16 -7.00 -11.25
N PRO A 116 1.15 -6.83 -12.57
CA PRO A 116 0.17 -5.97 -13.25
C PRO A 116 -1.29 -6.33 -12.91
N VAL A 117 -1.58 -7.62 -12.74
CA VAL A 117 -2.93 -8.10 -12.42
C VAL A 117 -3.33 -7.66 -11.02
N ALA A 118 -2.45 -7.85 -10.03
CA ALA A 118 -2.67 -7.39 -8.67
C ALA A 118 -2.83 -5.87 -8.59
N ALA A 119 -1.99 -5.09 -9.29
CA ALA A 119 -2.12 -3.64 -9.32
C ALA A 119 -3.46 -3.17 -9.90
N ARG A 120 -3.96 -3.85 -10.94
CA ARG A 120 -5.29 -3.60 -11.50
C ARG A 120 -6.41 -3.96 -10.51
N ASN A 121 -6.29 -5.07 -9.79
CA ASN A 121 -7.26 -5.45 -8.74
C ASN A 121 -7.29 -4.44 -7.60
N LEU A 122 -6.11 -4.02 -7.12
CA LEU A 122 -5.98 -2.98 -6.10
C LEU A 122 -6.59 -1.65 -6.58
N THR A 123 -6.29 -1.24 -7.81
CA THR A 123 -6.88 -0.04 -8.44
C THR A 123 -8.41 -0.12 -8.43
N ARG A 124 -9.00 -1.27 -8.78
CA ARG A 124 -10.46 -1.46 -8.73
C ARG A 124 -11.01 -1.40 -7.31
N ALA A 125 -10.33 -2.00 -6.34
CA ALA A 125 -10.74 -1.97 -4.94
C ALA A 125 -10.80 -0.52 -4.42
N LEU A 126 -9.83 0.32 -4.80
CA LEU A 126 -9.79 1.73 -4.42
C LEU A 126 -10.88 2.59 -5.08
N HIS A 127 -11.36 2.20 -6.27
CA HIS A 127 -12.46 2.87 -6.97
C HIS A 127 -13.85 2.24 -6.71
N GLY A 128 -13.90 1.09 -6.04
CA GLY A 128 -15.13 0.34 -5.81
C GLY A 128 -16.12 1.10 -4.92
N PRO A 129 -17.44 0.80 -5.01
CA PRO A 129 -18.42 1.40 -4.12
C PRO A 129 -18.05 1.06 -2.67
N ARG A 130 -17.76 2.10 -1.88
CA ARG A 130 -17.56 2.00 -0.44
C ARG A 130 -18.84 1.41 0.15
N SER A 131 -18.81 0.12 0.47
CA SER A 131 -19.99 -0.55 1.00
C SER A 131 -20.17 -0.06 2.43
N ILE A 132 -21.05 0.94 2.59
CA ILE A 132 -21.57 1.38 3.88
C ILE A 132 -22.18 0.13 4.53
N ARG A 133 -21.52 -0.40 5.56
CA ARG A 133 -22.12 -1.31 6.53
C ARG A 133 -22.44 -0.54 7.79
#